data_AF-A0ABD0YKQ7-F1
#
_entry.id   AF-A0ABD0YKQ7-F1
#
_cell.length_a   1.000
_cell.length_b   1.000
_cell.length_c   1.000
_cell.angle_alpha   90.00
_cell.angle_beta   90.00
_cell.angle_gamma   90.00
#
_symmetry.space_group_name_H-M   'P 1'
#
loop_
_entity.id
_entity.type
_entity.pdbx_description
1 polymer ?
#
loop_
_entity_poly.entity_id
_entity_poly.type
_entity_poly.pdbx_seq_one_letter_code
_entity_poly.pdbx_strand_id
1 'polypeptide(L)'
;MYTQCYRGISKDWDACASKFIALVREEMARKNVTIESRTVELCCAKHGFLRCVYLAGWLKCRKEEAIFISRMADTLSNIRVYSTRCASLDTNICTNSAKNTDPVSMPVVLSILIIWYILS
;
A
#
# COMPACT_ATOMS: atom_id res chain seq x y z
N MET A 1 5.59 22.45 -9.18
CA MET A 1 4.46 22.28 -10.13
C MET A 1 4.05 20.82 -10.00
N TYR A 2 2.81 20.52 -9.61
CA TYR A 2 2.39 19.17 -9.18
C TYR A 2 2.67 18.07 -10.23
N THR A 3 2.67 18.42 -11.52
CA THR A 3 3.02 17.52 -12.63
C THR A 3 4.47 17.03 -12.60
N GLN A 4 5.40 17.87 -12.16
CA GLN A 4 6.82 17.49 -12.03
C GLN A 4 7.02 16.52 -10.86
N CYS A 5 6.34 16.79 -9.74
CA CYS A 5 6.31 15.86 -8.61
C CYS A 5 5.69 14.52 -9.02
N TYR A 6 4.51 14.54 -9.67
CA TYR A 6 3.84 13.32 -10.12
C TYR A 6 4.73 12.49 -11.05
N ARG A 7 5.42 13.11 -12.02
CA ARG A 7 6.39 12.42 -12.85
C ARG A 7 7.49 11.74 -12.03
N GLY A 8 8.03 12.44 -11.02
CA GLY A 8 9.07 11.91 -10.13
C GLY A 8 8.64 10.72 -9.26
N ILE A 9 7.35 10.64 -8.93
CA ILE A 9 6.78 9.55 -8.12
C ILE A 9 6.01 8.51 -8.95
N SER A 10 5.90 8.67 -10.27
CA SER A 10 5.03 7.85 -11.13
C SER A 10 5.25 6.34 -10.94
N LYS A 11 6.51 5.91 -10.84
CA LYS A 11 6.86 4.52 -10.55
C LYS A 11 6.37 4.04 -9.17
N ASP A 12 6.48 4.88 -8.14
CA ASP A 12 6.00 4.55 -6.79
C ASP A 12 4.47 4.52 -6.76
N TRP A 13 3.84 5.47 -7.44
CA TRP A 13 2.39 5.51 -7.62
C TRP A 13 1.89 4.21 -8.26
N ASP A 14 2.50 3.79 -9.37
CA ASP A 14 2.13 2.56 -10.07
C ASP A 14 2.34 1.32 -9.20
N ALA A 15 3.43 1.26 -8.42
CA ALA A 15 3.67 0.19 -7.46
C ALA A 15 2.60 0.15 -6.35
N CYS A 16 2.29 1.29 -5.73
CA CYS A 16 1.24 1.42 -4.72
C CYS A 16 -0.13 1.00 -5.30
N ALA A 17 -0.46 1.48 -6.50
CA ALA A 17 -1.74 1.21 -7.15
C ALA A 17 -1.87 -0.26 -7.57
N SER A 18 -0.80 -0.86 -8.09
CA SER A 18 -0.80 -2.28 -8.49
C SER A 18 -1.02 -3.19 -7.29
N LYS A 19 -0.36 -2.90 -6.15
CA LYS A 19 -0.57 -3.63 -4.90
C LYS A 19 -2.01 -3.48 -4.39
N PHE A 20 -2.54 -2.26 -4.41
CA PHE A 20 -3.93 -2.00 -4.03
C PHE A 20 -4.92 -2.80 -4.89
N ILE A 21 -4.77 -2.75 -6.21
CA ILE A 21 -5.65 -3.48 -7.14
C ILE A 21 -5.55 -4.99 -6.93
N ALA A 22 -4.35 -5.52 -6.67
CA ALA A 22 -4.16 -6.93 -6.36
C ALA A 22 -4.96 -7.36 -5.11
N LEU A 23 -4.83 -6.61 -4.00
CA LEU A 23 -5.56 -6.87 -2.76
C LEU A 23 -7.08 -6.79 -2.95
N VAL A 24 -7.56 -5.78 -3.69
CA VAL A 24 -9.00 -5.66 -3.98
C VAL A 24 -9.50 -6.84 -4.81
N ARG A 25 -8.73 -7.29 -5.80
CA ARG A 25 -9.10 -8.45 -6.62
C ARG A 25 -9.13 -9.75 -5.82
N GLU A 26 -8.12 -9.97 -4.99
CA GLU A 26 -8.04 -11.12 -4.09
C GLU A 26 -9.26 -11.15 -3.15
N GLU A 27 -9.59 -10.01 -2.56
CA GLU A 27 -10.69 -9.92 -1.61
C GLU A 27 -12.08 -10.07 -2.24
N MET A 28 -12.23 -9.59 -3.48
CA MET A 28 -13.44 -9.79 -4.28
C MET A 28 -13.58 -11.25 -4.76
N ALA A 29 -12.46 -11.95 -4.99
CA ALA A 29 -12.45 -13.35 -5.39
C ALA A 29 -12.69 -14.32 -4.22
N ARG A 30 -12.39 -13.89 -2.99
CA ARG A 30 -12.55 -14.70 -1.78
C ARG A 30 -14.02 -15.12 -1.59
N LYS A 31 -14.27 -16.41 -1.39
CA LYS A 31 -15.62 -16.96 -1.13
C LYS A 31 -15.83 -17.17 0.38
N ASN A 32 -17.08 -17.29 0.81
CA ASN A 32 -17.47 -17.61 2.19
C ASN A 32 -16.99 -16.59 3.26
N VAL A 33 -17.01 -15.29 2.91
CA VAL A 33 -16.63 -14.19 3.80
C VAL A 33 -17.87 -13.37 4.14
N THR A 34 -17.97 -12.87 5.37
CA THR A 34 -19.01 -11.92 5.73
C THR A 34 -18.80 -10.58 5.03
N ILE A 35 -19.89 -9.86 4.76
CA ILE A 35 -19.85 -8.53 4.16
C ILE A 35 -19.04 -7.56 5.03
N GLU A 36 -19.13 -7.71 6.35
CA GLU A 36 -18.39 -6.92 7.32
C GLU A 36 -16.87 -7.15 7.19
N SER A 37 -16.42 -8.40 7.26
CA SER A 37 -15.00 -8.74 7.11
C SER A 37 -14.43 -8.29 5.77
N ARG A 38 -15.19 -8.48 4.68
CA ARG A 38 -14.80 -7.96 3.36
C ARG A 38 -14.68 -6.44 3.35
N THR A 39 -15.61 -5.75 4.01
CA THR A 39 -15.59 -4.28 4.08
C THR A 39 -14.34 -3.81 4.81
N VAL A 40 -14.00 -4.43 5.96
CA VAL A 40 -12.78 -4.12 6.72
C VAL A 40 -11.53 -4.27 5.85
N GLU A 41 -11.36 -5.42 5.17
CA GLU A 41 -10.18 -5.67 4.33
C GLU A 41 -10.05 -4.67 3.18
N LEU A 42 -11.15 -4.35 2.49
CA LEU A 42 -11.14 -3.37 1.42
C LEU A 42 -10.83 -1.95 1.92
N CYS A 43 -11.34 -1.57 3.09
CA CYS A 43 -11.02 -0.29 3.73
C CYS A 43 -9.54 -0.23 4.14
N CYS A 44 -8.97 -1.34 4.62
CA CYS A 44 -7.57 -1.42 4.97
C CYS A 44 -6.64 -1.38 3.75
N ALA A 45 -7.01 -2.06 2.66
CA ALA A 45 -6.31 -1.96 1.38
C ALA A 45 -6.29 -0.51 0.87
N LYS A 46 -7.44 0.19 0.95
CA LYS A 46 -7.54 1.62 0.61
C LYS A 46 -6.63 2.47 1.51
N HIS A 47 -6.69 2.29 2.82
CA HIS A 47 -5.85 3.05 3.76
C HIS A 47 -4.35 2.84 3.47
N GLY A 48 -3.94 1.58 3.22
CA GLY A 48 -2.57 1.24 2.82
C GLY A 48 -2.14 1.93 1.52
N PHE A 49 -3.02 1.99 0.51
CA PHE A 49 -2.79 2.70 -0.73
C PHE A 49 -2.54 4.20 -0.52
N LEU A 50 -3.43 4.87 0.23
CA LEU A 50 -3.31 6.30 0.51
C LEU A 50 -2.02 6.62 1.26
N ARG A 51 -1.68 5.80 2.27
CA ARG A 51 -0.43 5.96 3.02
C ARG A 51 0.80 5.75 2.14
N CYS A 52 0.80 4.73 1.27
CA CYS A 52 1.89 4.46 0.33
C CYS A 52 2.14 5.66 -0.59
N VAL A 53 1.07 6.18 -1.20
CA VAL A 53 1.14 7.34 -2.11
C VAL A 53 1.59 8.60 -1.37
N TYR A 54 1.04 8.86 -0.18
CA TYR A 54 1.43 10.02 0.63
C TYR A 54 2.91 9.96 1.00
N LEU A 55 3.43 8.80 1.42
CA LEU A 55 4.84 8.64 1.77
C LEU A 55 5.76 8.80 0.55
N ALA A 56 5.39 8.24 -0.60
CA ALA A 56 6.13 8.45 -1.84
C ALA A 56 6.20 9.94 -2.22
N GLY A 57 5.07 10.65 -2.13
CA GLY A 57 5.00 12.09 -2.33
C GLY A 57 5.79 12.88 -1.29
N TRP A 58 5.71 12.51 -0.01
CA TRP A 58 6.40 13.20 1.08
C TRP A 58 7.93 13.08 0.96
N LEU A 59 8.44 11.93 0.52
CA LEU A 59 9.88 11.70 0.38
C LEU A 59 10.49 12.42 -0.83
N LYS A 60 9.71 12.66 -1.89
CA LYS A 60 10.22 13.18 -3.17
C LYS A 60 9.69 14.56 -3.54
N CYS A 61 8.68 15.07 -2.85
CA CYS A 61 7.99 16.31 -3.19
C CYS A 61 7.73 17.18 -1.97
N ARG A 62 7.20 18.39 -2.21
CA ARG A 62 6.77 19.28 -1.13
C ARG A 62 5.50 18.75 -0.47
N LYS A 63 5.32 19.11 0.80
CA LYS A 63 4.14 18.76 1.61
C LYS A 63 2.82 18.98 0.87
N GLU A 64 2.62 20.15 0.27
CA GLU A 64 1.37 20.46 -0.45
C GLU A 64 1.15 19.60 -1.69
N GLU A 65 2.23 19.24 -2.40
CA GLU A 65 2.17 18.36 -3.57
C GLU A 65 1.87 16.92 -3.13
N ALA A 66 2.45 16.46 -2.01
CA ALA A 66 2.15 15.15 -1.42
C ALA A 66 0.69 15.04 -0.95
N ILE A 67 0.15 16.10 -0.33
CA ILE A 67 -1.26 16.17 0.06
C ILE A 67 -2.16 16.13 -1.17
N PHE A 68 -1.87 16.91 -2.21
CA PHE A 68 -2.64 16.92 -3.45
C PHE A 68 -2.69 15.54 -4.11
N ILE A 69 -1.54 14.88 -4.23
CA ILE A 69 -1.42 13.55 -4.81
C ILE A 69 -2.17 12.52 -3.96
N SER A 70 -2.10 12.61 -2.63
CA SER A 70 -2.89 11.74 -1.74
C SER A 70 -4.40 11.93 -1.93
N ARG A 71 -4.87 13.16 -2.18
CA ARG A 71 -6.29 13.42 -2.48
C ARG A 71 -6.72 12.84 -3.83
N MET A 72 -5.86 12.93 -4.85
CA MET A 72 -6.10 12.25 -6.12
C MET A 72 -6.24 10.73 -5.93
N ALA A 73 -5.37 10.12 -5.13
CA ALA A 73 -5.44 8.70 -4.82
C ALA A 73 -6.74 8.33 -4.09
N ASP A 74 -7.19 9.17 -3.15
CA ASP A 74 -8.46 8.97 -2.45
C ASP A 74 -9.64 8.98 -3.43
N THR A 75 -9.73 10.00 -4.29
CA THR A 75 -10.77 10.07 -5.34
C THR A 75 -10.78 8.83 -6.23
N LEU A 76 -9.63 8.38 -6.71
CA LEU A 76 -9.54 7.23 -7.62
C LEU A 76 -9.83 5.89 -6.92
N SER A 77 -9.43 5.75 -5.65
CA SER A 77 -9.69 4.54 -4.86
C SER A 77 -11.16 4.38 -4.49
N ASN A 78 -11.91 5.47 -4.32
CA ASN A 78 -13.35 5.44 -4.03
C ASN A 78 -14.18 4.81 -5.16
N ILE A 79 -13.71 4.89 -6.40
CA ILE A 79 -14.34 4.24 -7.56
C ILE A 79 -14.19 2.70 -7.46
N ARG A 80 -13.10 2.23 -6.84
CA ARG A 80 -12.77 0.81 -6.70
C ARG A 80 -13.29 0.20 -5.41
N VAL A 81 -13.37 0.98 -4.33
CA VAL A 81 -13.79 0.56 -2.99
C VAL A 81 -14.85 1.53 -2.47
N TYR A 82 -16.04 1.00 -2.15
CA TYR A 82 -17.17 1.80 -1.68
C TYR A 82 -16.84 2.51 -0.36
N SER A 83 -16.63 3.82 -0.42
CA SER A 83 -16.02 4.61 0.65
C SER A 83 -16.91 4.87 1.86
N THR A 84 -18.24 4.84 1.68
CA THR A 84 -19.21 5.21 2.73
C THR A 84 -19.18 4.27 3.93
N ARG A 85 -18.72 3.03 3.77
CA ARG A 85 -18.56 2.08 4.89
C ARG A 85 -17.18 2.14 5.58
N CYS A 86 -16.21 2.85 5.00
CA CYS A 86 -14.88 2.99 5.59
C CYS A 86 -14.77 4.18 6.57
N ALA A 87 -15.74 5.11 6.56
CA ALA A 87 -15.71 6.30 7.40
C ALA A 87 -15.88 5.99 8.90
N SER A 88 -16.54 4.89 9.24
CA SER A 88 -16.80 4.45 10.62
C SER A 88 -15.76 3.44 11.15
N LEU A 89 -14.74 3.12 10.36
CA LEU A 89 -13.79 2.04 10.66
C LEU A 89 -12.52 2.64 11.28
N ASP A 90 -12.16 2.19 12.48
CA ASP A 90 -10.92 2.64 13.12
C ASP A 90 -9.71 2.07 12.34
N THR A 91 -8.85 2.96 11.87
CA THR A 91 -7.61 2.64 11.15
C THR A 91 -6.66 1.72 11.92
N ASN A 92 -6.78 1.64 13.25
CA ASN A 92 -6.02 0.71 14.09
C ASN A 92 -6.30 -0.76 13.75
N ILE A 93 -7.49 -1.06 13.21
CA ILE A 93 -7.91 -2.42 12.80
C ILE A 93 -7.06 -2.93 11.63
N CYS A 94 -6.52 -2.03 10.81
CA CYS A 94 -5.77 -2.36 9.59
C CYS A 94 -4.33 -2.80 9.81
N THR A 95 -3.88 -2.91 11.06
CA THR A 95 -2.52 -3.30 11.41
C THR A 95 -2.26 -4.82 11.29
N ASN A 96 -3.31 -5.65 11.15
CA ASN A 96 -3.19 -7.11 11.18
C ASN A 96 -3.21 -7.83 9.81
N SER A 97 -3.62 -7.17 8.72
CA SER A 97 -3.75 -7.83 7.40
C SER A 97 -2.47 -7.84 6.55
N ALA A 98 -1.34 -7.37 7.09
CA ALA A 98 -0.03 -7.45 6.44
C ALA A 98 0.66 -8.83 6.59
N LYS A 99 -0.07 -9.88 6.98
CA LYS A 99 0.41 -11.25 6.97
C LYS A 99 0.26 -11.82 5.56
N ASN A 100 1.14 -11.41 4.65
CA ASN A 100 1.59 -12.12 3.43
C ASN A 100 2.41 -11.14 2.56
N THR A 101 3.44 -10.53 3.14
CA THR A 101 4.66 -10.28 2.36
C THR A 101 5.59 -11.40 2.71
N ASP A 102 5.84 -12.28 1.74
CA ASP A 102 6.89 -13.29 1.83
C ASP A 102 8.15 -12.63 2.40
N PRO A 103 8.72 -13.17 3.49
CA PRO A 103 10.04 -12.75 3.92
C PRO A 103 11.01 -13.26 2.86
N VAL A 104 11.29 -12.46 1.84
CA VAL A 104 12.46 -12.67 0.99
C VAL A 104 13.69 -12.45 1.87
N SER A 105 14.09 -13.54 2.52
CA SER A 105 15.46 -14.01 2.73
C SER A 105 16.55 -12.95 2.90
N MET A 106 16.36 -11.97 3.81
CA MET A 106 17.48 -11.16 4.30
C MET A 106 18.52 -11.93 5.15
N PRO A 107 18.25 -13.08 5.82
CA PRO A 107 19.33 -13.78 6.53
C PRO A 107 20.32 -14.51 5.61
N VAL A 108 19.95 -14.85 4.37
CA VAL A 108 20.82 -15.66 3.49
C VAL A 108 22.04 -14.87 3.01
N VAL A 109 21.88 -13.57 2.72
CA VAL A 109 22.98 -12.72 2.24
C VAL A 109 24.05 -12.53 3.32
N LEU A 110 23.65 -12.39 4.59
CA LEU A 110 24.58 -12.31 5.72
C LEU A 110 25.34 -13.62 5.94
N SER A 111 24.67 -14.77 5.81
CA SER A 111 25.34 -16.07 5.95
C SER A 111 26.41 -16.31 4.87
N ILE A 112 26.17 -15.90 3.63
CA ILE A 112 27.14 -16.07 2.53
C ILE A 112 28.40 -15.21 2.76
N LEU A 113 28.24 -13.97 3.24
CA LEU A 113 29.37 -13.08 3.53
C LEU A 113 30.22 -13.57 4.71
N ILE A 114 29.59 -14.14 5.75
CA ILE A 114 30.31 -14.72 6.91
C ILE A 114 31.12 -15.94 6.48
N ILE A 115 30.56 -16.82 5.64
CA ILE A 115 31.28 -18.01 5.15
C ILE A 115 32.49 -17.60 4.31
N TRP A 116 32.36 -16.56 3.48
CA TRP A 116 33.48 -16.03 2.69
C TRP A 116 34.60 -15.41 3.56
N TYR A 117 34.25 -14.73 4.65
CA TYR A 117 35.23 -14.16 5.58
C TYR A 117 35.98 -15.23 6.40
N ILE A 118 35.36 -16.39 6.67
CA ILE A 118 36.00 -17.49 7.41
C ILE A 118 36.92 -18.34 6.51
N LEU A 119 36.67 -18.39 5.20
CA LEU A 119 37.46 -19.18 4.24
C LEU A 119 38.60 -18.41 3.54
N SER A 120 38.79 -17.12 3.80
CA SER A 120 39.90 -16.27 3.34
C SER A 120 40.91 -16.06 4.45
#